data_AF-A0A3B8N1Y4-F1
#
_entry.id   AF-A0A3B8N1Y4-F1
#
_cell.length_a   1.000
_cell.length_b   1.000
_cell.length_c   1.000
_cell.angle_alpha   90.00
_cell.angle_beta   90.00
_cell.angle_gamma   90.00
#
_symmetry.space_group_name_H-M   'P 1'
#
loop_
_entity.id
_entity.type
_entity.pdbx_description
1 polymer ?
#
loop_
_entity_poly.entity_id
_entity_poly.type
_entity_poly.pdbx_seq_one_letter_code
_entity_poly.pdbx_strand_id
1 'polypeptide(L)'
;MMSLIKELLKHRLGTASLIIILFLAVLAVFAPYIAPYDPLEINVDNILQPPSLDHPLGTDLLGRDVLSRMIYASRISLEVSLVAVGLSLMIGVVLGAIAGYFGGWVDLIICRF
;
A
#
# COMPACT_ATOMS: atom_id res chain seq x y z
N MET A 1 -5.63 9.92 23.93
CA MET A 1 -5.49 8.73 23.07
C MET A 1 -6.78 7.90 22.96
N MET A 2 -7.36 7.40 24.06
CA MET A 2 -8.55 6.52 24.04
C MET A 2 -9.82 7.17 23.46
N SER A 3 -9.97 8.49 23.55
CA SER A 3 -11.12 9.24 22.97
C SER A 3 -11.09 9.25 21.45
N LEU A 4 -9.91 9.49 20.85
CA LEU A 4 -9.71 9.57 19.40
C LEU A 4 -10.02 8.25 18.68
N ILE A 5 -9.64 7.12 19.29
CA ILE A 5 -9.94 5.79 18.76
C ILE A 5 -11.45 5.55 18.77
N LYS A 6 -12.15 5.93 19.85
CA LYS A 6 -13.62 5.82 19.93
C LYS A 6 -14.32 6.72 18.90
N GLU A 7 -13.79 7.92 18.68
CA GLU A 7 -14.27 8.86 17.65
C GLU A 7 -14.13 8.27 16.25
N LEU A 8 -12.94 7.73 15.94
CA LEU A 8 -12.64 7.10 14.66
C LEU A 8 -13.54 5.88 14.42
N LEU A 9 -13.73 5.05 15.45
CA LEU A 9 -14.60 3.89 15.43
C LEU A 9 -16.09 4.22 15.20
N LYS A 10 -16.48 5.47 15.46
CA LYS A 10 -17.85 5.97 15.24
C LYS A 10 -18.10 6.32 13.77
N HIS A 11 -17.07 6.64 13.02
CA HIS A 11 -17.16 6.96 11.59
C HIS A 11 -17.03 5.69 10.73
N ARG A 12 -18.15 5.27 10.12
CA ARG A 12 -18.23 4.06 9.28
C ARG A 12 -17.21 4.03 8.13
N LEU A 13 -16.93 5.18 7.52
CA LEU A 13 -15.95 5.26 6.43
C LEU A 13 -14.51 5.17 6.93
N GLY A 14 -14.18 5.87 8.03
CA GLY A 14 -12.83 5.84 8.61
C GLY A 14 -12.47 4.47 9.21
N THR A 15 -13.46 3.77 9.75
CA THR A 15 -13.28 2.38 10.20
C THR A 15 -13.09 1.42 9.04
N ALA A 16 -13.90 1.53 7.98
CA ALA A 16 -13.77 0.67 6.81
C ALA A 16 -12.39 0.82 6.15
N SER A 17 -11.92 2.06 5.96
CA SER A 17 -10.58 2.29 5.39
C SER A 17 -9.48 1.76 6.30
N LEU A 18 -9.57 1.97 7.62
CA LEU A 18 -8.59 1.43 8.56
C LEU A 18 -8.53 -0.09 8.51
N ILE A 19 -9.67 -0.79 8.46
CA ILE A 19 -9.73 -2.25 8.36
C ILE A 19 -9.07 -2.73 7.07
N ILE A 20 -9.36 -2.09 5.93
CA ILE A 20 -8.76 -2.46 4.63
C ILE A 20 -7.25 -2.25 4.66
N ILE A 21 -6.77 -1.11 5.18
CA ILE A 21 -5.33 -0.83 5.29
C ILE A 21 -4.65 -1.86 6.19
N LEU A 22 -5.26 -2.19 7.35
CA LEU A 22 -4.69 -3.16 8.27
C LEU A 22 -4.62 -4.55 7.63
N PHE A 23 -5.67 -4.94 6.91
CA PHE A 23 -5.72 -6.19 6.17
C PHE A 23 -4.62 -6.27 5.10
N LEU A 24 -4.46 -5.23 4.27
CA LEU A 24 -3.40 -5.16 3.27
C LEU A 24 -2.00 -5.17 3.90
N ALA A 25 -1.83 -4.49 5.04
CA ALA A 25 -0.57 -4.51 5.80
C ALA A 25 -0.23 -5.92 6.32
N VAL A 26 -1.21 -6.66 6.82
CA VAL A 26 -1.03 -8.05 7.24
C VAL A 26 -0.66 -8.92 6.04
N LEU A 27 -1.39 -8.82 4.92
CA LEU A 27 -1.06 -9.56 3.70
C LEU A 27 0.37 -9.28 3.20
N ALA A 28 0.79 -8.01 3.23
CA ALA A 28 2.12 -7.61 2.79
C ALA A 28 3.25 -8.15 3.69
N VAL A 29 3.08 -8.05 5.01
CA VAL A 29 4.09 -8.50 5.98
C VAL A 29 4.20 -10.02 5.99
N PHE A 30 3.07 -10.71 5.93
CA PHE A 30 3.00 -12.17 5.95
C PHE A 30 2.95 -12.79 4.55
N ALA A 31 3.18 -12.02 3.49
CA ALA A 31 3.24 -12.50 2.11
C ALA A 31 4.05 -13.79 1.91
N PRO A 32 5.28 -13.94 2.45
CA PRO A 32 6.06 -15.17 2.27
C PRO A 32 5.48 -16.41 2.96
N TYR A 33 4.55 -16.23 3.90
CA TYR A 33 3.88 -17.34 4.60
C TYR A 33 2.46 -17.59 4.07
N ILE A 34 1.84 -16.61 3.43
CA ILE A 34 0.46 -16.68 2.92
C ILE A 34 0.43 -17.09 1.44
N ALA A 35 1.42 -16.68 0.65
CA ALA A 35 1.47 -16.99 -0.77
C ALA A 35 1.67 -18.51 -0.98
N PRO A 36 0.82 -19.17 -1.79
CA PRO A 36 0.94 -20.60 -2.04
C PRO A 36 2.18 -20.97 -2.88
N TYR A 37 2.65 -20.07 -3.75
CA TYR A 37 3.80 -20.31 -4.63
C TYR A 37 4.77 -19.13 -4.62
N ASP A 38 5.99 -19.35 -5.14
CA ASP A 38 6.94 -18.27 -5.36
C ASP A 38 6.41 -17.33 -6.48
N PRO A 39 6.26 -16.01 -6.23
CA PRO A 39 5.73 -15.06 -7.22
C PRO A 39 6.60 -14.91 -8.49
N LEU A 40 7.86 -15.38 -8.46
CA LEU A 40 8.80 -15.30 -9.57
C LEU A 40 9.05 -16.65 -10.26
N GLU A 41 8.51 -17.75 -9.74
CA GLU A 41 8.69 -19.09 -10.31
C GLU A 41 7.93 -19.23 -11.62
N ILE A 42 8.67 -19.45 -12.70
CA ILE A 42 8.14 -19.59 -14.06
C ILE A 42 7.85 -21.07 -14.31
N ASN A 43 6.61 -21.39 -14.69
CA ASN A 43 6.22 -22.73 -15.09
C ASN A 43 5.58 -22.70 -16.49
N VAL A 44 6.36 -23.07 -17.50
CA VAL A 44 5.92 -23.03 -18.90
C VAL A 44 4.80 -24.02 -19.22
N ASP A 45 4.64 -25.09 -18.44
CA ASP A 45 3.57 -26.08 -18.64
C ASP A 45 2.21 -25.53 -18.17
N ASN A 46 2.24 -24.53 -17.28
CA ASN A 46 1.05 -23.92 -16.69
C ASN A 46 0.78 -22.51 -17.23
N ILE A 47 1.07 -22.21 -18.50
CA ILE A 47 0.79 -20.88 -19.09
C ILE A 47 -0.72 -20.66 -19.29
N LEU A 48 -1.22 -19.48 -18.90
CA LEU A 48 -2.60 -19.02 -19.13
C LEU A 48 -3.69 -20.01 -18.68
N GLN A 49 -3.45 -20.70 -17.56
CA GLN A 49 -4.43 -21.60 -17.01
C GLN A 49 -5.58 -20.82 -16.35
N PRO A 50 -6.84 -21.27 -16.55
CA PRO A 50 -7.98 -20.68 -15.86
C PRO A 50 -7.90 -20.94 -14.34
N PRO A 51 -8.71 -20.23 -13.53
CA PRO A 51 -8.82 -20.48 -12.10
C PRO A 51 -9.10 -21.95 -11.77
N SER A 52 -8.29 -22.53 -10.90
CA SER A 52 -8.37 -23.92 -10.43
C SER A 52 -8.13 -24.00 -8.92
N LEU A 53 -8.30 -25.18 -8.32
CA LEU A 53 -7.98 -25.37 -6.89
C LEU A 53 -6.48 -25.19 -6.61
N ASP A 54 -5.63 -25.55 -7.57
CA ASP A 54 -4.18 -25.40 -7.47
C ASP A 54 -3.75 -23.94 -7.71
N HIS A 55 -4.43 -23.25 -8.63
CA HIS A 55 -4.21 -21.83 -8.96
C HIS A 55 -5.53 -21.04 -8.83
N PRO A 56 -5.91 -20.56 -7.63
CA PRO A 56 -7.23 -19.97 -7.38
C PRO A 56 -7.59 -18.77 -8.26
N LEU A 57 -6.58 -18.04 -8.75
CA LEU A 57 -6.75 -16.92 -9.69
C LEU A 57 -6.17 -17.22 -11.08
N GLY A 58 -5.79 -18.46 -11.35
CA GLY A 58 -5.12 -18.89 -12.57
C GLY A 58 -3.67 -18.45 -12.63
N THR A 59 -3.09 -18.60 -13.83
CA THR A 59 -1.69 -18.27 -14.10
C THR A 59 -1.55 -17.24 -15.21
N ASP A 60 -0.39 -16.58 -15.26
CA ASP A 60 -0.10 -15.56 -16.26
C ASP A 60 0.57 -16.11 -17.54
N LEU A 61 1.01 -15.20 -18.42
CA LEU A 61 1.70 -15.51 -19.68
C LEU A 61 3.03 -16.26 -19.51
N LEU A 62 3.60 -16.25 -18.30
CA LEU A 62 4.82 -16.99 -17.94
C LEU A 62 4.49 -18.20 -17.05
N GLY A 63 3.20 -18.51 -16.88
CA GLY A 63 2.71 -19.58 -16.03
C GLY A 63 2.96 -19.38 -14.53
N ARG A 64 3.14 -18.12 -14.10
CA ARG A 64 3.27 -17.78 -12.68
C ARG A 64 1.89 -17.68 -12.04
N ASP A 65 1.80 -18.08 -10.78
CA ASP A 65 0.56 -17.99 -10.01
C ASP A 65 0.13 -16.53 -9.75
N VAL A 66 -1.06 -16.16 -10.22
CA VAL A 66 -1.56 -14.77 -10.15
C VAL A 66 -1.86 -14.36 -8.70
N LEU A 67 -2.37 -15.29 -7.87
CA LEU A 67 -2.69 -15.00 -6.47
C LEU A 67 -1.44 -14.65 -5.66
N SER A 68 -0.40 -15.46 -5.77
CA SER A 68 0.89 -15.25 -5.11
C SER A 68 1.50 -13.93 -5.55
N ARG A 69 1.43 -13.60 -6.86
CA ARG A 69 1.89 -12.31 -7.38
C ARG A 69 1.10 -11.13 -6.82
N MET A 70 -0.22 -11.26 -6.66
CA MET A 70 -1.05 -10.20 -6.07
C MET A 70 -0.74 -9.98 -4.59
N ILE A 71 -0.53 -11.06 -3.82
CA ILE A 71 -0.15 -10.96 -2.40
C ILE A 71 1.20 -10.25 -2.28
N TYR A 72 2.20 -10.63 -3.07
CA TYR A 72 3.50 -9.95 -3.06
C TYR A 72 3.44 -8.50 -3.60
N ALA A 73 2.54 -8.21 -4.55
CA ALA A 73 2.33 -6.85 -5.03
C ALA A 73 1.81 -5.91 -3.93
N SER A 74 1.07 -6.43 -2.94
CA SER A 74 0.64 -5.64 -1.78
C SER A 74 1.83 -5.14 -0.95
N ARG A 75 2.88 -5.96 -0.80
CA ARG A 75 4.12 -5.59 -0.12
C ARG A 75 4.88 -4.50 -0.86
N ILE A 76 5.08 -4.67 -2.16
CA ILE A 76 5.74 -3.67 -3.01
C ILE A 76 4.97 -2.34 -2.95
N SER A 77 3.64 -2.40 -3.00
CA SER A 77 2.78 -1.21 -2.95
C SER A 77 2.92 -0.43 -1.65
N LEU A 78 3.01 -1.12 -0.50
CA LEU A 78 3.24 -0.47 0.79
C LEU A 78 4.64 0.13 0.90
N GLU A 79 5.67 -0.59 0.45
CA GLU A 79 7.05 -0.10 0.46
C GLU A 79 7.17 1.20 -0.35
N VAL A 80 6.63 1.23 -1.57
CA VAL A 80 6.64 2.42 -2.43
C VAL A 80 5.83 3.56 -1.83
N SER A 81 4.65 3.26 -1.26
CA SER A 81 3.79 4.28 -0.64
C SER A 81 4.47 4.93 0.57
N LEU A 82 5.14 4.14 1.41
CA LEU A 82 5.87 4.66 2.57
C LEU A 82 7.01 5.59 2.15
N VAL A 83 7.77 5.23 1.11
CA VAL A 83 8.84 6.08 0.58
C VAL A 83 8.27 7.37 0.01
N ALA A 84 7.21 7.30 -0.80
CA ALA A 84 6.58 8.46 -1.41
C ALA A 84 6.01 9.43 -0.36
N VAL A 85 5.30 8.92 0.65
CA VAL A 85 4.76 9.72 1.75
C VAL A 85 5.90 10.31 2.59
N GLY A 86 6.95 9.54 2.88
CA GLY A 86 8.13 10.03 3.59
C GLY A 86 8.78 11.22 2.88
N LEU A 87 8.99 11.13 1.56
CA LEU A 87 9.53 12.22 0.76
C LEU A 87 8.60 13.43 0.73
N SER A 88 7.30 13.22 0.54
CA SER A 88 6.30 14.29 0.56
C SER A 88 6.28 15.01 1.91
N LEU A 89 6.35 14.28 3.02
CA LEU A 89 6.44 14.85 4.36
C LEU A 89 7.73 15.64 4.55
N MET A 90 8.88 15.12 4.12
CA MET A 90 10.15 15.85 4.22
C MET A 90 10.08 17.19 3.49
N ILE A 91 9.61 17.19 2.24
CA ILE A 91 9.47 18.41 1.45
C ILE A 91 8.45 19.36 2.08
N GLY A 92 7.28 18.84 2.45
CA GLY A 92 6.20 19.63 3.06
C GLY A 92 6.59 20.26 4.40
N VAL A 93 7.34 19.54 5.24
CA VAL A 93 7.84 20.06 6.52
C VAL A 93 8.88 21.15 6.30
N VAL A 94 9.81 20.98 5.35
CA VAL A 94 10.81 22.01 5.03
C VAL A 94 10.13 23.28 4.51
N LEU A 95 9.22 23.14 3.54
CA LEU A 95 8.47 24.28 2.99
C LEU A 95 7.58 24.94 4.06
N GLY A 96 6.89 24.15 4.87
CA GLY A 96 6.06 24.65 5.97
C GLY A 96 6.87 25.38 7.03
N ALA A 97 8.08 24.90 7.35
CA ALA A 97 8.99 25.58 8.29
C ALA A 97 9.50 26.91 7.72
N ILE A 98 9.84 26.97 6.42
CA ILE A 98 10.25 28.20 5.74
C ILE A 98 9.10 29.22 5.76
N ALA A 99 7.89 28.80 5.38
CA ALA A 99 6.69 29.64 5.40
C ALA A 99 6.41 30.17 6.82
N GLY A 100 6.46 29.29 7.83
CA GLY A 100 6.21 29.65 9.23
C GLY A 100 7.27 30.56 9.85
N TYR A 101 8.53 30.47 9.42
CA TYR A 101 9.62 31.30 9.95
C TYR A 101 9.68 32.69 9.31
N PHE A 102 9.61 32.78 7.98
CA PHE A 102 9.75 34.05 7.27
C PHE A 102 8.42 34.83 7.15
N GLY A 103 7.29 34.12 7.07
CA GLY A 103 5.98 34.72 6.86
C GLY A 103 5.86 35.55 5.57
N GLY A 104 4.81 36.35 5.48
CA GLY A 104 4.63 37.34 4.41
C GLY A 104 4.49 36.73 3.02
N TRP A 105 5.28 37.19 2.06
CA TRP A 105 5.11 36.81 0.65
C TRP A 105 5.57 35.38 0.35
N VAL A 106 6.54 34.85 1.11
CA VAL A 106 7.03 33.47 0.98
C VAL A 106 5.95 32.48 1.43
N ASP A 107 5.29 32.74 2.56
CA ASP A 107 4.12 31.97 3.01
C ASP A 107 2.98 32.01 1.99
N LEU A 108 2.70 33.20 1.43
CA LEU A 108 1.62 33.36 0.45
C LEU A 108 1.86 32.58 -0.86
N ILE A 109 3.12 32.41 -1.28
CA ILE A 109 3.44 31.61 -2.46
C ILE A 109 3.33 30.12 -2.11
N ILE A 110 3.92 29.68 -0.99
CA ILE A 110 3.99 28.26 -0.60
C ILE A 110 2.61 27.70 -0.24
N CYS A 111 1.74 28.47 0.44
CA CYS A 111 0.41 27.99 0.83
C CYS A 111 -0.62 28.09 -0.31
N ARG A 112 -0.28 28.78 -1.41
CA ARG A 112 -1.19 28.98 -2.55
C ARG A 112 -0.97 27.97 -3.68
N PHE A 113 0.25 27.43 -3.82
CA PHE A 113 0.68 26.55 -4.90
C PHE A 113 1.34 25.29 -4.36
#